data_AF-A0A3B9IWE2-F1
#
_entry.id   AF-A0A3B9IWE2-F1
#
_cell.length_a   1.000
_cell.length_b   1.000
_cell.length_c   1.000
_cell.angle_alpha   90.00
_cell.angle_beta   90.00
_cell.angle_gamma   90.00
#
_symmetry.space_group_name_H-M   'P 1'
#
loop_
_entity.id
_entity.type
_entity.pdbx_description
1 polymer ?
#
loop_
_entity_poly.entity_id
_entity_poly.type
_entity_poly.pdbx_seq_one_letter_code
_entity_poly.pdbx_strand_id
1 'polypeptide(L)'
;DTVRYYFEVTSEYDPDYVPETKFIGTIELSNEQKSQVITLSNIEDTSSIVWKSLDESIAVIDEKGVVTAVSSGTCTVTATVGDTVYPIKIVSTYEPDNEKPDEIQEFEIKGIGNTLQLKSSDSAEWISLDVNVVTVDNNGLVKAVGVGEAEILIKSENTVTTVKIKVTAEKLVGDANLDGRVSISDSVRILQYIANKSKYSLSDEALTNADAYNGNDGVTGKDAYAIQMYDAGAVTQLPMIE
;
A
#
# COMPACT_ATOMS: atom_id res chain seq x y z
N ASP A 1 -18.10 -64.36 0.06
CA ASP A 1 -16.64 -64.38 0.26
C ASP A 1 -16.06 -62.99 0.16
N THR A 2 -15.51 -62.50 1.27
CA THR A 2 -14.84 -61.20 1.33
C THR A 2 -13.35 -61.45 1.19
N VAL A 3 -12.77 -61.09 0.05
CA VAL A 3 -11.32 -61.16 -0.18
C VAL A 3 -10.66 -60.05 0.65
N ARG A 4 -9.66 -60.40 1.46
CA ARG A 4 -8.78 -59.44 2.15
C ARG A 4 -7.40 -59.52 1.52
N TYR A 5 -6.87 -58.36 1.14
CA TYR A 5 -5.51 -58.21 0.67
C TYR A 5 -4.62 -57.86 1.86
N TYR A 6 -3.47 -58.52 1.95
CA TYR A 6 -2.40 -58.20 2.88
C TYR A 6 -1.19 -57.82 2.03
N PHE A 7 -0.53 -56.73 2.39
CA PHE A 7 0.77 -56.34 1.84
C PHE A 7 1.78 -56.46 2.98
N GLU A 8 2.86 -57.18 2.74
CA GLU A 8 4.03 -57.12 3.61
C GLU A 8 4.76 -55.82 3.35
N VAL A 9 4.90 -54.99 4.39
CA VAL A 9 5.78 -53.82 4.37
C VAL A 9 7.05 -54.24 5.07
N THR A 10 8.11 -54.51 4.31
CA THR A 10 9.46 -54.73 4.85
C THR A 10 10.21 -53.41 4.82
N SER A 11 10.57 -52.88 6.00
CA SER A 11 11.52 -51.78 6.12
C SER A 11 12.92 -52.35 6.36
N GLU A 12 13.86 -52.09 5.46
CA GLU A 12 15.28 -52.32 5.72
C GLU A 12 15.82 -51.11 6.49
N TYR A 13 16.01 -51.28 7.80
CA TYR A 13 16.68 -50.29 8.64
C TYR A 13 18.17 -50.66 8.71
N ASP A 14 19.02 -49.84 8.12
CA ASP A 14 20.47 -49.92 8.27
C ASP A 14 20.90 -49.06 9.48
N PRO A 15 21.29 -49.66 10.61
CA PRO A 15 21.72 -48.92 11.80
C PRO A 15 23.01 -48.13 11.61
N ASP A 16 23.80 -48.44 10.56
CA ASP A 16 25.08 -47.79 10.27
C ASP A 16 24.96 -46.72 9.16
N TYR A 17 23.77 -46.52 8.60
CA TYR A 17 23.52 -45.47 7.61
C TYR A 17 23.62 -44.09 8.25
N VAL A 18 24.62 -43.33 7.83
CA VAL A 18 24.79 -41.91 8.16
C VAL A 18 24.62 -41.13 6.85
N PRO A 19 23.55 -40.34 6.68
CA PRO A 19 23.37 -39.56 5.47
C PRO A 19 24.53 -38.58 5.31
N GLU A 20 24.97 -38.36 4.07
CA GLU A 20 26.01 -37.39 3.80
C GLU A 20 25.49 -35.99 4.13
N THR A 21 26.22 -35.25 4.98
CA THR A 21 25.84 -33.90 5.40
C THR A 21 26.75 -32.84 4.81
N LYS A 22 26.18 -31.86 4.10
CA LYS A 22 26.93 -30.71 3.60
C LYS A 22 26.31 -29.40 4.07
N PHE A 23 27.01 -28.72 4.98
CA PHE A 23 26.56 -27.43 5.51
C PHE A 23 26.63 -26.34 4.42
N ILE A 24 25.53 -25.61 4.24
CA ILE A 24 25.40 -24.62 3.17
C ILE A 24 25.67 -23.20 3.65
N GLY A 25 25.38 -22.90 4.91
CA GLY A 25 25.63 -21.58 5.47
C GLY A 25 24.61 -21.17 6.52
N THR A 26 24.63 -19.87 6.81
CA THR A 26 23.71 -19.22 7.75
C THR A 26 22.81 -18.26 6.98
N ILE A 27 21.51 -18.28 7.30
CA ILE A 27 20.53 -17.29 6.87
C ILE A 27 20.15 -16.44 8.08
N GLU A 28 20.17 -15.14 7.89
CA GLU A 28 19.78 -14.17 8.90
C GLU A 28 18.42 -13.57 8.54
N LEU A 29 17.47 -13.60 9.49
CA LEU A 29 16.13 -13.04 9.35
C LEU A 29 15.89 -11.99 10.43
N SER A 30 15.15 -10.94 10.08
CA SER A 30 14.81 -9.83 10.99
C SER A 30 13.42 -9.29 10.68
N ASN A 31 12.98 -8.28 11.42
CA ASN A 31 11.73 -7.56 11.13
C ASN A 31 11.75 -6.89 9.75
N GLU A 32 12.91 -6.48 9.23
CA GLU A 32 13.07 -5.91 7.88
C GLU A 32 13.14 -6.98 6.78
N GLN A 33 13.62 -8.19 7.10
CA GLN A 33 13.71 -9.31 6.17
C GLN A 33 13.20 -10.59 6.82
N LYS A 34 11.87 -10.73 6.85
CA LYS A 34 11.18 -11.85 7.53
C LYS A 34 11.25 -13.18 6.78
N SER A 35 11.56 -13.17 5.49
CA SER A 35 11.61 -14.37 4.67
C SER A 35 12.69 -14.30 3.60
N GLN A 36 13.24 -15.45 3.23
CA GLN A 36 14.25 -15.57 2.17
C GLN A 36 14.10 -16.90 1.42
N VAL A 37 14.33 -16.90 0.11
CA VAL A 37 14.43 -18.14 -0.67
C VAL A 37 15.81 -18.76 -0.46
N ILE A 38 15.87 -20.04 -0.10
CA ILE A 38 17.13 -20.80 -0.03
C ILE A 38 17.50 -21.30 -1.42
N THR A 39 18.66 -20.89 -1.93
CA THR A 39 19.18 -21.36 -3.22
C THR A 39 20.34 -22.35 -3.02
N LEU A 40 20.21 -23.53 -3.62
CA LEU A 40 21.22 -24.59 -3.57
C LEU A 40 22.10 -24.53 -4.83
N SER A 41 23.01 -23.55 -4.90
CA SER A 41 23.75 -23.17 -6.13
C SER A 41 24.65 -24.26 -6.76
N ASN A 42 24.84 -25.42 -6.10
CA ASN A 42 25.69 -26.52 -6.57
C ASN A 42 24.93 -27.85 -6.71
N ILE A 43 23.60 -27.80 -6.84
CA ILE A 43 22.76 -28.99 -7.02
C ILE A 43 22.03 -28.84 -8.36
N GLU A 44 22.34 -29.72 -9.31
CA GLU A 44 21.82 -29.66 -10.68
C GLU A 44 20.37 -30.15 -10.80
N ASP A 45 19.93 -31.04 -9.90
CA ASP A 45 18.56 -31.53 -9.84
C ASP A 45 17.87 -31.07 -8.55
N THR A 46 17.03 -30.05 -8.68
CA THR A 46 16.24 -29.47 -7.58
C THR A 46 14.77 -29.87 -7.66
N SER A 47 14.40 -30.79 -8.58
CA SER A 47 13.00 -31.13 -8.86
C SER A 47 12.34 -32.00 -7.78
N SER A 48 13.12 -32.52 -6.83
CA SER A 48 12.64 -33.36 -5.72
C SER A 48 13.25 -32.99 -4.35
N ILE A 49 13.46 -31.69 -4.07
CA ILE A 49 13.97 -31.27 -2.76
C ILE A 49 12.87 -31.45 -1.69
N VAL A 50 13.23 -32.07 -0.57
CA VAL A 50 12.37 -32.11 0.62
C VAL A 50 12.90 -31.14 1.67
N TRP A 51 12.12 -30.10 1.96
CA TRP A 51 12.43 -29.11 2.99
C TRP A 51 11.83 -29.49 4.34
N LYS A 52 12.56 -29.18 5.41
CA LYS A 52 12.08 -29.37 6.78
C LYS A 52 12.74 -28.37 7.72
N SER A 53 11.95 -27.76 8.62
CA SER A 53 12.49 -27.04 9.77
C SER A 53 12.63 -27.99 10.95
N LEU A 54 13.72 -27.89 11.70
CA LEU A 54 13.90 -28.62 12.95
C LEU A 54 13.30 -27.88 14.15
N ASP A 55 12.93 -26.60 13.99
CA ASP A 55 12.21 -25.83 15.00
C ASP A 55 11.33 -24.78 14.31
N GLU A 56 10.07 -25.15 14.10
CA GLU A 56 9.04 -24.29 13.49
C GLU A 56 8.60 -23.15 14.39
N SER A 57 8.92 -23.17 15.69
CA SER A 57 8.65 -22.02 16.57
C SER A 57 9.55 -20.83 16.28
N ILE A 58 10.72 -21.07 15.65
CA ILE A 58 11.70 -20.04 15.26
C ILE A 58 11.57 -19.69 13.78
N ALA A 59 11.49 -20.68 12.90
CA ALA A 59 11.32 -20.46 11.46
C ALA A 59 10.65 -21.65 10.76
N VAL A 60 9.79 -21.36 9.79
CA VAL A 60 9.09 -22.33 8.93
C VAL A 60 9.64 -22.26 7.51
N ILE A 61 9.53 -23.35 6.74
CA ILE A 61 9.93 -23.38 5.33
C ILE A 61 8.84 -24.04 4.50
N ASP A 62 8.53 -23.45 3.33
CA ASP A 62 7.56 -24.00 2.40
C ASP A 62 8.19 -24.95 1.37
N GLU A 63 7.33 -25.58 0.55
CA GLU A 63 7.77 -26.51 -0.51
C GLU A 63 8.61 -25.83 -1.61
N LYS A 64 8.53 -24.50 -1.73
CA LYS A 64 9.31 -23.70 -2.68
C LYS A 64 10.68 -23.30 -2.13
N GLY A 65 10.99 -23.65 -0.89
CA GLY A 65 12.25 -23.31 -0.22
C GLY A 65 12.28 -21.89 0.34
N VAL A 66 11.12 -21.26 0.55
CA VAL A 66 11.00 -19.96 1.23
C VAL A 66 11.01 -20.19 2.73
N VAL A 67 12.08 -19.81 3.41
CA VAL A 67 12.13 -19.80 4.88
C VAL A 67 11.54 -18.49 5.40
N THR A 68 10.64 -18.58 6.39
CA THR A 68 9.97 -17.45 7.05
C THR A 68 10.19 -17.50 8.55
N ALA A 69 10.57 -16.38 9.15
CA ALA A 69 10.75 -16.28 10.60
C ALA A 69 9.41 -16.30 11.34
N VAL A 70 9.40 -16.94 12.50
CA VAL A 70 8.26 -17.01 13.43
C VAL A 70 8.57 -16.29 14.73
N SER A 71 9.79 -16.44 15.25
CA SER A 71 10.27 -15.71 16.43
C SER A 71 11.78 -15.49 16.38
N SER A 72 12.31 -14.78 17.37
CA SER A 72 13.75 -14.64 17.55
C SER A 72 14.32 -15.96 18.09
N GLY A 73 15.53 -16.30 17.66
CA GLY A 73 16.18 -17.55 18.02
C GLY A 73 17.13 -18.07 16.94
N THR A 74 17.62 -19.30 17.14
CA THR A 74 18.44 -20.00 16.15
C THR A 74 17.89 -21.40 15.95
N CYS A 75 17.60 -21.76 14.71
CA CYS A 75 17.20 -23.12 14.36
C CYS A 75 18.00 -23.66 13.17
N THR A 76 17.72 -24.89 12.78
CA THR A 76 18.30 -25.50 11.58
C THR A 76 17.17 -25.89 10.65
N VAL A 77 17.30 -25.51 9.40
CA VAL A 77 16.46 -26.00 8.30
C VAL A 77 17.28 -27.00 7.50
N THR A 78 16.65 -28.05 7.00
CA THR A 78 17.30 -29.07 6.18
C THR A 78 16.65 -29.14 4.81
N ALA A 79 17.46 -29.12 3.76
CA ALA A 79 17.08 -29.57 2.42
C ALA A 79 17.57 -31.00 2.23
N THR A 80 16.73 -31.90 1.74
CA THR A 80 17.12 -33.28 1.38
C THR A 80 17.02 -33.46 -0.11
N VAL A 81 18.10 -33.92 -0.74
CA VAL A 81 18.16 -34.22 -2.18
C VAL A 81 18.76 -35.61 -2.34
N GLY A 82 17.93 -36.56 -2.79
CA GLY A 82 18.30 -37.98 -2.73
C GLY A 82 18.64 -38.40 -1.30
N ASP A 83 19.84 -38.94 -1.12
CA ASP A 83 20.37 -39.39 0.18
C ASP A 83 21.20 -38.32 0.93
N THR A 84 21.38 -37.14 0.34
CA THR A 84 22.19 -36.07 0.92
C THR A 84 21.33 -35.07 1.68
N VAL A 85 21.74 -34.74 2.90
CA VAL A 85 21.08 -33.75 3.75
C VAL A 85 21.93 -32.49 3.82
N TYR A 86 21.31 -31.35 3.56
CA TYR A 86 21.92 -30.04 3.57
C TYR A 86 21.39 -29.22 4.74
N PRO A 87 22.10 -29.18 5.88
CA PRO A 87 21.72 -28.30 6.99
C PRO A 87 22.06 -26.84 6.68
N ILE A 88 21.10 -25.96 6.99
CA ILE A 88 21.20 -24.51 6.92
C ILE A 88 20.90 -23.96 8.30
N LYS A 89 21.81 -23.17 8.85
CA LYS A 89 21.59 -22.49 10.13
C LYS A 89 20.70 -21.26 9.89
N ILE A 90 19.62 -21.14 10.63
CA ILE A 90 18.79 -19.95 10.63
C ILE A 90 19.06 -19.19 11.92
N VAL A 91 19.39 -17.91 11.81
CA VAL A 91 19.50 -16.98 12.94
C VAL A 91 18.44 -15.91 12.73
N SER A 92 17.44 -15.88 13.59
CA SER A 92 16.33 -14.94 13.51
C SER A 92 16.43 -13.97 14.68
N THR A 93 16.36 -12.67 14.39
CA THR A 93 16.10 -11.62 15.38
C THR A 93 14.67 -11.09 15.25
N TYR A 94 13.80 -11.79 14.52
CA TYR A 94 12.42 -11.37 14.28
C TYR A 94 11.61 -11.36 15.58
N GLU A 95 11.04 -10.20 15.92
CA GLU A 95 10.19 -10.04 17.10
C GLU A 95 8.77 -9.65 16.65
N PRO A 96 7.80 -10.58 16.63
CA PRO A 96 6.45 -10.31 16.10
C PRO A 96 5.71 -9.25 16.93
N ASP A 97 5.96 -9.18 18.23
CA ASP A 97 5.32 -8.21 19.13
C ASP A 97 5.92 -6.79 19.05
N ASN A 98 7.09 -6.64 18.42
CA ASN A 98 7.76 -5.35 18.21
C ASN A 98 7.59 -4.83 16.77
N GLU A 99 6.70 -5.43 15.98
CA GLU A 99 6.30 -4.87 14.70
C GLU A 99 5.66 -3.50 14.93
N LYS A 100 6.35 -2.44 14.51
CA LYS A 100 5.67 -1.20 14.19
C LYS A 100 4.65 -1.53 13.09
N PRO A 101 3.43 -0.96 13.12
CA PRO A 101 2.51 -1.09 12.00
C PRO A 101 3.28 -0.79 10.72
N ASP A 102 3.13 -1.65 9.70
CA ASP A 102 3.72 -1.40 8.38
C ASP A 102 3.49 0.08 8.05
N GLU A 103 4.58 0.82 7.81
CA GLU A 103 4.48 2.24 7.50
C GLU A 103 3.75 2.35 6.17
N ILE A 104 2.44 2.63 6.25
CA ILE A 104 1.60 2.77 5.06
C ILE A 104 2.16 3.96 4.29
N GLN A 105 2.61 3.69 3.07
CA GLN A 105 3.10 4.74 2.21
C GLN A 105 1.99 5.74 1.94
N GLU A 106 2.22 7.01 2.28
CA GLU A 106 1.27 8.09 2.07
C GLU A 106 1.67 8.94 0.86
N PHE A 107 0.68 9.28 0.02
CA PHE A 107 0.83 10.17 -1.12
C PHE A 107 -0.17 11.32 -1.04
N GLU A 108 0.18 12.46 -1.64
CA GLU A 108 -0.70 13.63 -1.72
C GLU A 108 -1.06 13.95 -3.18
N ILE A 109 -2.35 14.21 -3.45
CA ILE A 109 -2.84 14.81 -4.69
C ILE A 109 -3.49 16.15 -4.32
N LYS A 110 -2.99 17.24 -4.91
CA LYS A 110 -3.57 18.58 -4.76
C LYS A 110 -4.51 18.83 -5.92
N GLY A 111 -5.77 19.17 -5.65
CA GLY A 111 -6.80 19.48 -6.64
C GLY A 111 -7.60 18.27 -7.10
N ILE A 112 -8.93 18.42 -7.13
CA ILE A 112 -9.84 17.43 -7.70
C ILE A 112 -9.58 17.31 -9.21
N GLY A 113 -9.60 16.09 -9.74
CA GLY A 113 -9.36 15.79 -11.14
C GLY A 113 -7.90 15.56 -11.51
N ASN A 114 -6.95 15.99 -10.66
CA ASN A 114 -5.53 15.69 -10.83
C ASN A 114 -5.24 14.20 -10.59
N THR A 115 -4.10 13.75 -11.11
CA THR A 115 -3.76 12.33 -11.15
C THR A 115 -2.37 12.05 -10.58
N LEU A 116 -2.21 10.86 -9.99
CA LEU A 116 -0.95 10.31 -9.50
C LEU A 116 -0.73 8.92 -10.10
N GLN A 117 0.45 8.67 -10.64
CA GLN A 117 0.81 7.34 -11.14
C GLN A 117 1.50 6.55 -10.03
N LEU A 118 0.86 5.48 -9.57
CA LEU A 118 1.50 4.48 -8.72
C LEU A 118 2.27 3.47 -9.58
N LYS A 119 3.31 2.87 -9.02
CA LYS A 119 4.12 1.85 -9.70
C LYS A 119 4.17 0.58 -8.85
N SER A 120 4.03 -0.55 -9.52
CA SER A 120 4.27 -1.90 -8.97
C SER A 120 5.37 -2.58 -9.79
N SER A 121 6.19 -3.42 -9.15
CA SER A 121 7.20 -4.23 -9.82
C SER A 121 6.59 -5.33 -10.69
N ASP A 122 5.43 -5.82 -10.28
CA ASP A 122 4.72 -6.95 -10.87
C ASP A 122 3.32 -6.55 -11.33
N SER A 123 2.68 -7.41 -12.13
CA SER A 123 1.27 -7.26 -12.49
C SER A 123 0.42 -7.18 -11.22
N ALA A 124 -0.26 -6.06 -11.04
CA ALA A 124 -1.05 -5.77 -9.85
C ALA A 124 -2.51 -5.48 -10.20
N GLU A 125 -3.43 -5.95 -9.36
CA GLU A 125 -4.82 -5.52 -9.31
C GLU A 125 -4.94 -4.34 -8.33
N TRP A 126 -5.56 -3.25 -8.79
CA TRP A 126 -5.69 -1.99 -8.05
C TRP A 126 -7.13 -1.78 -7.61
N ILE A 127 -7.35 -1.48 -6.33
CA ILE A 127 -8.69 -1.29 -5.76
C ILE A 127 -8.69 -0.05 -4.88
N SER A 128 -9.51 0.94 -5.22
CA SER A 128 -9.80 2.07 -4.31
C SER A 128 -10.83 1.64 -3.27
N LEU A 129 -10.55 1.93 -2.00
CA LEU A 129 -11.48 1.69 -0.89
C LEU A 129 -12.51 2.81 -0.72
N ASP A 130 -12.28 3.99 -1.30
CA ASP A 130 -13.27 5.06 -1.39
C ASP A 130 -13.22 5.77 -2.75
N VAL A 131 -14.12 5.34 -3.64
CA VAL A 131 -14.25 5.89 -5.01
C VAL A 131 -14.78 7.32 -5.06
N ASN A 132 -15.35 7.85 -3.97
CA ASN A 132 -15.78 9.24 -3.91
C ASN A 132 -14.60 10.19 -3.66
N VAL A 133 -13.49 9.68 -3.15
CA VAL A 133 -12.25 10.43 -2.88
C VAL A 133 -11.24 10.20 -3.99
N VAL A 134 -10.94 8.94 -4.34
CA VAL A 134 -10.03 8.59 -5.44
C VAL A 134 -10.50 7.38 -6.24
N THR A 135 -10.25 7.38 -7.54
CA THR A 135 -10.37 6.19 -8.41
C THR A 135 -9.00 5.77 -8.90
N VAL A 136 -8.80 4.50 -9.22
CA VAL A 136 -7.56 3.97 -9.81
C VAL A 136 -7.89 3.07 -10.99
N ASP A 137 -7.11 3.17 -12.06
CA ASP A 137 -7.24 2.30 -13.23
C ASP A 137 -6.38 1.03 -13.14
N ASN A 138 -6.50 0.15 -14.13
CA ASN A 138 -5.75 -1.12 -14.17
C ASN A 138 -4.23 -0.94 -14.35
N ASN A 139 -3.76 0.27 -14.65
CA ASN A 139 -2.35 0.60 -14.79
C ASN A 139 -1.82 1.34 -13.55
N GLY A 140 -2.61 1.51 -12.48
CA GLY A 140 -2.22 2.24 -11.28
C GLY A 140 -2.29 3.76 -11.41
N LEU A 141 -2.98 4.30 -12.42
CA LEU A 141 -3.25 5.73 -12.54
C LEU A 141 -4.39 6.11 -11.60
N VAL A 142 -4.05 6.81 -10.53
CA VAL A 142 -4.97 7.33 -9.53
C VAL A 142 -5.48 8.69 -9.95
N LYS A 143 -6.78 8.93 -9.83
CA LYS A 143 -7.43 10.22 -10.09
C LYS A 143 -8.20 10.69 -8.86
N ALA A 144 -7.97 11.92 -8.46
CA ALA A 144 -8.73 12.58 -7.39
C ALA A 144 -10.18 12.87 -7.84
N VAL A 145 -11.15 12.46 -7.03
CA VAL A 145 -12.59 12.67 -7.24
C VAL A 145 -13.17 13.62 -6.20
N GLY A 146 -12.67 13.57 -4.97
CA GLY A 146 -13.13 14.42 -3.86
C GLY A 146 -12.04 14.64 -2.82
N VAL A 147 -12.16 15.72 -2.06
CA VAL A 147 -11.24 16.02 -0.94
C VAL A 147 -11.45 15.02 0.19
N GLY A 148 -10.36 14.52 0.76
CA GLY A 148 -10.39 13.53 1.82
C GLY A 148 -9.17 12.61 1.82
N GLU A 149 -9.24 11.55 2.60
CA GLU A 149 -8.23 10.50 2.64
C GLU A 149 -8.87 9.19 2.21
N ALA A 150 -8.18 8.43 1.37
CA ALA A 150 -8.63 7.14 0.88
C ALA A 150 -7.46 6.19 0.71
N GLU A 151 -7.72 4.90 0.86
CA GLU A 151 -6.71 3.86 0.70
C GLU A 151 -6.87 3.15 -0.63
N ILE A 152 -5.73 2.74 -1.21
CA ILE A 152 -5.68 1.90 -2.40
C ILE A 152 -5.02 0.59 -2.02
N LEU A 153 -5.73 -0.52 -2.26
CA LEU A 153 -5.18 -1.86 -2.18
C LEU A 153 -4.49 -2.21 -3.50
N ILE A 154 -3.29 -2.75 -3.39
CA ILE A 154 -2.46 -3.23 -4.49
C ILE A 154 -2.26 -4.72 -4.27
N LYS A 155 -2.87 -5.55 -5.10
CA LYS A 155 -2.76 -7.00 -5.02
C LYS A 155 -1.84 -7.52 -6.12
N SER A 156 -0.71 -8.07 -5.74
CA SER A 156 0.20 -8.82 -6.61
C SER A 156 0.07 -10.32 -6.32
N GLU A 157 0.69 -11.20 -7.12
CA GLU A 157 0.53 -12.66 -6.98
C GLU A 157 0.82 -13.19 -5.56
N ASN A 158 1.78 -12.58 -4.85
CA ASN A 158 2.25 -13.07 -3.55
C ASN A 158 1.97 -12.13 -2.38
N THR A 159 1.49 -10.91 -2.64
CA THR A 159 1.36 -9.86 -1.62
C THR A 159 0.15 -8.97 -1.85
N VAL A 160 -0.42 -8.49 -0.75
CA VAL A 160 -1.38 -7.38 -0.76
C VAL A 160 -0.77 -6.26 0.05
N THR A 161 -0.60 -5.10 -0.57
CA THR A 161 -0.13 -3.88 0.10
C THR A 161 -1.20 -2.81 0.05
N THR A 162 -1.11 -1.86 0.97
CA THR A 162 -2.01 -0.72 1.05
C THR A 162 -1.18 0.55 0.99
N VAL A 163 -1.65 1.53 0.23
CA VAL A 163 -1.13 2.90 0.25
C VAL A 163 -2.25 3.86 0.60
N LYS A 164 -1.93 4.96 1.28
CA LYS A 164 -2.89 6.01 1.61
C LYS A 164 -2.72 7.18 0.64
N ILE A 165 -3.83 7.65 0.08
CA ILE A 165 -3.90 8.84 -0.75
C ILE A 165 -4.64 9.92 0.02
N LYS A 166 -3.99 11.06 0.21
CA LYS A 166 -4.59 12.29 0.71
C LYS A 166 -4.88 13.22 -0.44
N VAL A 167 -6.15 13.53 -0.66
CA VAL A 167 -6.58 14.54 -1.61
C VAL A 167 -6.85 15.83 -0.86
N THR A 168 -6.09 16.86 -1.17
CA THR A 168 -6.35 18.23 -0.71
C THR A 168 -6.92 19.01 -1.88
N ALA A 169 -7.80 19.98 -1.63
CA ALA A 169 -8.18 20.88 -2.71
C ALA A 169 -6.99 21.79 -3.05
N GLU A 170 -6.89 22.16 -4.32
CA GLU A 170 -5.87 23.10 -4.77
C GLU A 170 -6.42 24.49 -4.53
N LYS A 171 -5.59 25.38 -3.97
CA LYS A 171 -5.98 26.76 -3.72
C LYS A 171 -6.33 27.44 -5.04
N LEU A 172 -7.63 27.61 -5.30
CA LEU A 172 -8.17 28.23 -6.49
C LEU A 172 -8.96 29.46 -6.04
N VAL A 173 -8.32 30.64 -6.11
CA VAL A 173 -8.98 31.89 -5.73
C VAL A 173 -10.20 32.10 -6.63
N GLY A 174 -11.37 32.25 -6.01
CA GLY A 174 -12.68 32.32 -6.65
C GLY A 174 -13.52 31.04 -6.54
N ASP A 175 -12.95 29.89 -6.16
CA ASP A 175 -13.69 28.63 -5.97
C ASP A 175 -14.15 28.48 -4.52
N ALA A 176 -15.24 29.17 -4.19
CA ALA A 176 -15.80 29.23 -2.84
C ALA A 176 -16.62 27.99 -2.47
N ASN A 177 -17.04 27.19 -3.46
CA ASN A 177 -17.80 25.96 -3.23
C ASN A 177 -16.93 24.68 -3.25
N LEU A 178 -15.65 24.80 -3.63
CA LEU A 178 -14.64 23.74 -3.72
C LEU A 178 -14.98 22.66 -4.76
N ASP A 179 -15.61 23.06 -5.87
CA ASP A 179 -15.94 22.15 -6.98
C ASP A 179 -14.84 22.07 -8.06
N GLY A 180 -13.75 22.83 -7.89
CA GLY A 180 -12.61 22.88 -8.79
C GLY A 180 -12.80 23.83 -9.97
N ARG A 181 -13.83 24.68 -9.96
CA ARG A 181 -14.11 25.68 -11.00
C ARG A 181 -14.40 27.02 -10.35
N VAL A 182 -14.09 28.11 -11.06
CA VAL A 182 -14.51 29.45 -10.67
C VAL A 182 -15.73 29.82 -11.52
N SER A 183 -16.89 29.94 -10.89
CA SER A 183 -18.17 30.16 -11.58
C SER A 183 -19.13 31.04 -10.78
N ILE A 184 -20.28 31.37 -11.38
CA ILE A 184 -21.36 32.06 -10.66
C ILE A 184 -21.85 31.31 -9.40
N SER A 185 -21.69 29.98 -9.34
CA SER A 185 -22.07 29.18 -8.17
C SER A 185 -21.27 29.56 -6.93
N ASP A 186 -20.01 29.97 -7.13
CA ASP A 186 -19.11 30.42 -6.07
C ASP A 186 -19.52 31.80 -5.56
N SER A 187 -19.88 32.72 -6.46
CA SER A 187 -20.47 34.00 -6.07
C SER A 187 -21.72 33.81 -5.22
N VAL A 188 -22.61 32.88 -5.62
CA VAL A 188 -23.81 32.57 -4.83
C VAL A 188 -23.43 31.98 -3.47
N ARG A 189 -22.41 31.13 -3.42
CA ARG A 189 -21.92 30.53 -2.18
C ARG A 189 -21.42 31.57 -1.19
N ILE A 190 -20.67 32.57 -1.67
CA ILE A 190 -20.22 33.72 -0.89
C ILE A 190 -21.40 34.53 -0.35
N LEU A 191 -22.37 34.85 -1.20
CA LEU A 191 -23.55 35.62 -0.81
C LEU A 191 -24.39 34.90 0.25
N GLN A 192 -24.53 33.57 0.15
CA GLN A 192 -25.20 32.74 1.16
C GLN A 192 -24.47 32.81 2.50
N TYR A 193 -23.14 32.66 2.50
CA TYR A 193 -22.31 32.78 3.70
C TYR A 193 -22.46 34.15 4.36
N ILE A 194 -22.40 35.24 3.60
CA ILE A 194 -22.55 36.61 4.13
C ILE A 194 -23.95 36.82 4.71
N ALA A 195 -24.99 36.33 4.04
CA ALA A 195 -26.37 36.48 4.49
C ALA A 195 -26.67 35.69 5.77
N ASN A 196 -26.08 34.50 5.95
CA ASN A 196 -26.23 33.70 7.17
C ASN A 196 -25.05 32.73 7.39
N LYS A 197 -24.00 33.23 8.05
CA LYS A 197 -22.78 32.47 8.37
C LYS A 197 -23.04 31.20 9.16
N SER A 198 -24.07 31.18 10.01
CA SER A 198 -24.39 30.02 10.86
C SER A 198 -25.01 28.86 10.08
N LYS A 199 -25.79 29.16 9.03
CA LYS A 199 -26.46 28.14 8.20
C LYS A 199 -25.59 27.70 7.02
N TYR A 200 -24.82 28.64 6.46
CA TYR A 200 -24.00 28.43 5.25
C TYR A 200 -22.53 28.67 5.57
N SER A 201 -22.02 28.01 6.61
CA SER A 201 -20.61 28.11 6.98
C SER A 201 -19.70 27.60 5.86
N LEU A 202 -18.56 28.27 5.68
CA LEU A 202 -17.48 27.85 4.79
C LEU A 202 -16.36 27.21 5.61
N SER A 203 -15.66 26.24 5.04
CA SER A 203 -14.40 25.73 5.59
C SER A 203 -13.31 26.79 5.50
N ASP A 204 -12.20 26.64 6.23
CA ASP A 204 -11.07 27.58 6.19
C ASP A 204 -10.49 27.73 4.77
N GLU A 205 -10.49 26.64 4.01
CA GLU A 205 -10.10 26.62 2.60
C GLU A 205 -11.08 27.41 1.73
N ALA A 206 -12.38 27.14 1.87
CA ALA A 206 -13.40 27.88 1.13
C ALA A 206 -13.39 29.38 1.48
N LEU A 207 -13.08 29.76 2.73
CA LEU A 207 -12.88 31.15 3.12
C LEU A 207 -11.68 31.79 2.40
N THR A 208 -10.60 31.03 2.26
CA THR A 208 -9.39 31.49 1.58
C THR A 208 -9.60 31.65 0.07
N ASN A 209 -10.33 30.72 -0.56
CA ASN A 209 -10.66 30.82 -1.99
C ASN A 209 -11.72 31.89 -2.25
N ALA A 210 -12.67 32.07 -1.33
CA ALA A 210 -13.72 33.07 -1.44
C ALA A 210 -13.22 34.52 -1.29
N ASP A 211 -12.01 34.76 -0.80
CA ASP A 211 -11.39 36.09 -0.72
C ASP A 211 -10.74 36.42 -2.08
N ALA A 212 -11.61 36.80 -3.02
CA ALA A 212 -11.34 36.98 -4.43
C ALA A 212 -11.24 38.46 -4.84
N TYR A 213 -11.39 39.40 -3.92
CA TYR A 213 -11.25 40.84 -4.15
C TYR A 213 -10.31 41.44 -3.11
N ASN A 214 -9.27 42.15 -3.54
CA ASN A 214 -8.29 42.81 -2.66
C ASN A 214 -7.64 41.94 -1.55
N GLY A 215 -7.83 40.62 -1.57
CA GLY A 215 -6.96 39.60 -0.98
C GLY A 215 -6.57 39.82 0.49
N ASN A 216 -7.13 38.99 1.38
CA ASN A 216 -6.94 39.02 2.84
C ASN A 216 -7.71 40.16 3.55
N ASP A 217 -8.74 40.75 2.94
CA ASP A 217 -9.70 41.61 3.64
C ASP A 217 -10.91 40.81 4.19
N GLY A 218 -10.91 39.50 3.93
CA GLY A 218 -11.93 38.55 4.35
C GLY A 218 -13.10 38.51 3.37
N VAL A 219 -13.96 37.49 3.51
CA VAL A 219 -15.04 37.28 2.54
C VAL A 219 -16.14 38.34 2.66
N THR A 220 -16.29 39.14 1.60
CA THR A 220 -17.24 40.24 1.43
C THR A 220 -18.10 40.08 0.16
N GLY A 221 -19.07 40.98 -0.03
CA GLY A 221 -19.88 41.00 -1.25
C GLY A 221 -19.08 41.39 -2.50
N LYS A 222 -17.91 42.05 -2.33
CA LYS A 222 -17.05 42.41 -3.46
C LYS A 222 -16.33 41.20 -4.04
N ASP A 223 -16.07 40.18 -3.24
CA ASP A 223 -15.51 38.92 -3.72
C ASP A 223 -16.47 38.19 -4.65
N ALA A 224 -17.75 38.14 -4.26
CA ALA A 224 -18.80 37.59 -5.12
C ALA A 224 -18.90 38.36 -6.45
N TYR A 225 -18.68 39.68 -6.43
CA TYR A 225 -18.63 40.52 -7.62
C TYR A 225 -17.37 40.24 -8.47
N ALA A 226 -16.20 40.10 -7.84
CA ALA A 226 -14.96 39.76 -8.55
C ALA A 226 -15.08 38.43 -9.31
N ILE A 227 -15.68 37.42 -8.67
CA ILE A 227 -15.96 36.12 -9.31
C ILE A 227 -16.94 36.27 -10.47
N GLN A 228 -18.01 37.06 -10.33
CA GLN A 228 -18.94 37.35 -11.43
C GLN A 228 -18.24 37.98 -12.63
N MET A 229 -17.33 38.93 -12.38
CA MET A 229 -16.55 39.59 -13.42
C MET A 229 -15.59 38.61 -14.10
N TYR A 230 -15.00 37.68 -13.35
CA TYR A 230 -14.11 36.65 -13.88
C TYR A 230 -14.87 35.64 -14.74
N ASP A 231 -15.98 35.09 -14.24
CA ASP A 231 -16.84 34.14 -14.97
C ASP A 231 -17.42 34.76 -16.25
N ALA A 232 -17.73 36.06 -16.23
CA ALA A 232 -18.15 36.83 -17.41
C ALA A 232 -17.00 37.14 -18.40
N GLY A 233 -15.75 36.82 -18.07
CA GLY A 233 -14.55 37.15 -18.87
C GLY A 233 -14.20 38.64 -18.89
N ALA A 234 -14.79 39.44 -18.01
CA ALA A 234 -14.52 40.87 -17.88
C ALA A 234 -13.19 41.15 -17.16
N VAL A 235 -12.75 40.21 -16.30
CA VAL A 235 -11.39 40.15 -15.75
C VAL A 235 -10.78 38.79 -16.01
N THR A 236 -9.45 38.71 -16.10
CA THR A 236 -8.73 37.48 -16.48
C THR A 236 -7.99 36.82 -15.32
N GLN A 237 -8.04 37.41 -14.12
CA GLN A 237 -7.34 36.89 -12.93
C GLN A 237 -8.09 37.23 -11.65
N LEU A 238 -7.91 36.38 -10.63
CA LEU A 238 -8.32 36.63 -9.26
C LEU A 238 -7.10 36.45 -8.33
N PRO A 239 -7.04 37.15 -7.18
CA PRO A 239 -8.02 38.13 -6.72
C PRO A 239 -8.04 39.38 -7.60
N MET A 240 -9.22 39.96 -7.80
CA MET A 240 -9.38 41.23 -8.50
C MET A 240 -8.83 42.34 -7.60
N ILE A 241 -7.88 43.11 -8.12
CA ILE A 241 -7.26 44.22 -7.40
C ILE A 241 -7.78 45.52 -8.00
N GLU A 242 -8.33 46.39 -7.15
CA GLU A 242 -8.76 47.75 -7.49
C GLU A 242 -8.07 48.81 -6.61
#